data_AF-A0AAJ6FM54-F1
#
_entry.id   AF-A0AAJ6FM54-F1
#
_cell.length_a   1.000
_cell.length_b   1.000
_cell.length_c   1.000
_cell.angle_alpha   90.00
_cell.angle_beta   90.00
_cell.angle_gamma   90.00
#
_symmetry.space_group_name_H-M   'P 1'
#
loop_
_entity.id
_entity.type
_entity.pdbx_description
1 polymer ?
#
loop_
_entity_poly.entity_id
_entity_poly.type
_entity_poly.pdbx_seq_one_letter_code
_entity_poly.pdbx_strand_id
1 'polypeptide(L)'
;MFCRLCGTKNPDDSKFCIKCGQELVTVGQATTADTAVKEIEITSNAQTPANLVNSTKLMFKDIFRYGKCMSRADYWYGILGLILLMFLVCVSCVGLQVLVGHLASLEYFGLVRVIYDLKLYLLFTAIITLFLMTLSAAVRRLHDIGMDGAWVLLQFIPVGNIILLVFLCQRAEDENNRYRVETQSRFGQKIYGITGLIPVMILCISLVFTFLMIPLDNFMAMQNIDTTETYYDMDDY
;
A
#
# COMPACT_ATOMS: atom_id res chain seq x y z
N MET A 1 8.38 4.68 -44.32
CA MET A 1 7.64 4.79 -43.03
C MET A 1 8.57 4.94 -41.81
N PHE A 2 8.10 5.45 -40.66
CA PHE A 2 8.92 5.63 -39.44
C PHE A 2 8.64 4.54 -38.38
N CYS A 3 9.67 4.07 -37.70
CA CYS A 3 9.52 3.12 -36.59
C CYS A 3 8.97 3.79 -35.33
N ARG A 4 7.89 3.24 -34.74
CA ARG A 4 7.24 3.79 -33.54
C ARG A 4 8.05 3.64 -32.24
N LEU A 5 9.02 2.73 -32.20
CA LEU A 5 9.85 2.51 -31.01
C LEU A 5 11.12 3.35 -31.00
N CYS A 6 11.81 3.48 -32.14
CA CYS A 6 13.12 4.12 -32.22
C CYS A 6 13.19 5.33 -33.16
N GLY A 7 12.09 5.69 -33.83
CA GLY A 7 12.00 6.87 -34.71
C GLY A 7 12.76 6.77 -36.03
N THR A 8 13.40 5.64 -36.34
CA THR A 8 14.21 5.50 -37.58
C THR A 8 13.31 5.48 -38.82
N LYS A 9 13.71 6.22 -39.86
CA LYS A 9 13.07 6.19 -41.19
C LYS A 9 13.46 4.90 -41.91
N ASN A 10 12.46 4.09 -42.25
CA ASN A 10 12.62 2.86 -43.02
C ASN A 10 12.00 3.03 -44.42
N PRO A 11 12.50 2.28 -45.42
CA PRO A 11 11.86 2.13 -46.73
C PRO A 11 10.38 1.68 -46.60
N ASP A 12 9.56 1.98 -47.60
CA ASP A 12 8.11 1.77 -47.53
C ASP A 12 7.67 0.30 -47.65
N ASP A 13 8.56 -0.58 -48.12
CA ASP A 13 8.39 -2.03 -48.28
C ASP A 13 8.99 -2.86 -47.12
N SER A 14 9.64 -2.22 -46.15
CA SER A 14 10.36 -2.90 -45.08
C SER A 14 9.42 -3.52 -44.05
N LYS A 15 9.43 -4.86 -43.89
CA LYS A 15 8.62 -5.54 -42.86
C LYS A 15 9.13 -5.32 -41.42
N PHE A 16 10.42 -5.02 -41.26
CA PHE A 16 11.06 -4.81 -39.95
C PHE A 16 11.92 -3.55 -39.95
N CYS A 17 12.08 -2.94 -38.78
CA CYS A 17 12.92 -1.77 -38.61
C CYS A 17 14.41 -2.13 -38.70
N ILE A 18 15.13 -1.43 -39.56
CA ILE A 18 16.57 -1.64 -39.81
C ILE A 18 17.47 -1.39 -38.58
N LYS A 19 16.97 -0.67 -37.58
CA LYS A 19 17.76 -0.29 -36.38
C LYS A 19 17.43 -1.13 -35.15
N CYS A 20 16.15 -1.37 -34.87
CA CYS A 20 15.72 -2.00 -33.61
C CYS A 20 15.04 -3.37 -33.79
N GLY A 21 14.83 -3.82 -35.04
CA GLY A 21 14.22 -5.11 -35.32
C GLY A 21 12.70 -5.20 -35.13
N GLN A 22 12.04 -4.11 -34.70
CA GLN A 22 10.58 -4.08 -34.54
C GLN A 22 9.85 -4.25 -35.87
N GLU A 23 8.80 -5.07 -35.89
CA GLU A 23 7.91 -5.21 -37.04
C GLU A 23 7.18 -3.90 -37.38
N LEU A 24 7.11 -3.58 -38.68
CA LEU A 24 6.51 -2.36 -39.20
C LEU A 24 5.20 -2.71 -39.91
N VAL A 25 4.09 -2.10 -39.48
CA VAL A 25 2.77 -2.33 -40.08
C VAL A 25 2.68 -1.58 -41.40
N THR A 26 2.46 -2.30 -42.51
CA THR A 26 2.34 -1.71 -43.86
C THR A 26 0.92 -1.20 -44.11
N VAL A 27 0.82 -0.03 -44.76
CA VAL A 27 -0.43 0.61 -45.15
C VAL A 27 -0.98 -0.12 -46.38
N GLY A 28 -1.64 -1.25 -46.18
CA GLY A 28 -2.16 -2.07 -47.29
C GLY A 28 -3.00 -3.28 -46.91
N GLN A 29 -3.05 -3.66 -45.63
CA GLN A 29 -3.97 -4.67 -45.11
C GLN A 29 -4.95 -4.01 -44.14
N ALA A 30 -5.88 -3.25 -44.68
CA ALA A 30 -7.11 -2.87 -44.01
C ALA A 30 -8.26 -3.66 -44.65
N THR A 31 -8.27 -4.98 -44.46
CA THR A 31 -9.46 -5.80 -44.69
C THR A 31 -10.27 -5.87 -43.40
N THR A 32 -11.55 -5.59 -43.52
CA THR A 32 -12.62 -5.32 -42.54
C THR A 32 -12.91 -6.41 -41.49
N ALA A 33 -11.89 -7.06 -40.94
CA ALA A 33 -12.01 -7.98 -39.79
C ALA A 33 -11.06 -7.61 -38.63
N ASP A 34 -10.11 -6.69 -38.83
CA ASP A 34 -9.10 -6.29 -37.84
C ASP A 34 -9.37 -4.94 -37.15
N THR A 35 -10.56 -4.37 -37.32
CA THR A 35 -11.02 -3.21 -36.52
C THR A 35 -11.23 -3.53 -35.03
N ALA A 36 -10.82 -4.74 -34.59
CA ALA A 36 -10.84 -5.19 -33.20
C ALA A 36 -9.44 -5.26 -32.55
N VAL A 37 -8.37 -4.83 -33.22
CA VAL A 37 -7.02 -4.87 -32.63
C VAL A 37 -6.41 -3.47 -32.55
N LYS A 38 -6.50 -2.94 -31.33
CA LYS A 38 -5.55 -1.98 -30.75
C LYS A 38 -5.66 -0.54 -31.26
N GLU A 39 -6.87 0.01 -31.19
CA GLU A 39 -6.98 1.31 -30.55
C GLU A 39 -6.30 1.17 -29.19
N ILE A 40 -5.33 2.04 -28.93
CA ILE A 40 -4.51 2.05 -27.73
C ILE A 40 -5.42 1.70 -26.57
N GLU A 41 -5.09 0.60 -25.89
CA GLU A 41 -5.62 0.24 -24.59
C GLU A 41 -5.14 1.34 -23.63
N ILE A 42 -5.71 2.53 -23.82
CA ILE A 42 -5.78 3.56 -22.81
C ILE A 42 -6.47 2.81 -21.70
N THR A 43 -5.76 2.69 -20.61
CA THR A 43 -6.15 2.03 -19.38
C THR A 43 -7.34 2.75 -18.73
N SER A 44 -8.44 2.95 -19.44
CA SER A 44 -9.77 2.92 -18.87
C SER A 44 -10.25 1.47 -18.89
N ASN A 45 -9.50 0.59 -18.22
CA ASN A 45 -10.07 -0.64 -17.67
C ASN A 45 -11.38 -0.21 -17.02
N ALA A 46 -12.54 -0.58 -17.58
CA ALA A 46 -13.86 -0.01 -17.27
C ALA A 46 -13.95 0.36 -15.78
N GLN A 47 -13.57 1.61 -15.47
CA GLN A 47 -13.20 1.95 -14.10
C GLN A 47 -14.54 2.20 -13.46
N THR A 48 -15.02 1.20 -12.70
CA THR A 48 -16.21 1.39 -11.86
C THR A 48 -16.07 2.73 -11.17
N PRO A 49 -17.10 3.60 -11.22
CA PRO A 49 -16.98 4.97 -10.76
C PRO A 49 -16.38 4.99 -9.36
N ALA A 50 -15.37 5.84 -9.18
CA ALA A 50 -14.63 5.94 -7.92
C ALA A 50 -15.61 6.21 -6.79
N ASN A 51 -15.63 5.33 -5.80
CA ASN A 51 -16.44 5.43 -4.61
C ASN A 51 -15.69 4.76 -3.46
N LEU A 52 -16.15 5.03 -2.23
CA LEU A 52 -15.50 4.56 -1.01
C LEU A 52 -15.15 3.07 -1.05
N VAL A 53 -16.12 2.22 -1.40
CA VAL A 53 -15.95 0.76 -1.34
C VAL A 53 -15.04 0.25 -2.46
N ASN A 54 -15.27 0.68 -3.70
CA ASN A 54 -14.50 0.24 -4.86
C ASN A 54 -13.04 0.68 -4.75
N SER A 55 -12.80 1.94 -4.36
CA SER A 55 -11.45 2.48 -4.24
C SER A 55 -10.69 1.87 -3.06
N THR A 56 -11.37 1.59 -1.94
CA THR A 56 -10.77 0.83 -0.83
C THR A 56 -10.41 -0.59 -1.28
N LYS A 57 -11.35 -1.31 -1.90
CA LYS A 57 -11.09 -2.66 -2.44
C LYS A 57 -9.92 -2.67 -3.43
N LEU A 58 -9.79 -1.61 -4.24
CA LEU A 58 -8.67 -1.45 -5.17
C LEU A 58 -7.33 -1.28 -4.43
N MET A 59 -7.29 -0.56 -3.30
CA MET A 59 -6.08 -0.46 -2.48
C MET A 59 -5.66 -1.81 -1.91
N PHE A 60 -6.61 -2.62 -1.43
CA PHE A 60 -6.34 -3.98 -0.95
C PHE A 60 -5.86 -4.90 -2.07
N LYS A 61 -6.51 -4.84 -3.24
CA LYS A 61 -6.20 -5.69 -4.39
C LYS A 61 -4.78 -5.44 -4.92
N ASP A 62 -4.40 -4.17 -5.01
CA ASP A 62 -3.16 -3.74 -5.66
C ASP A 62 -2.11 -3.21 -4.65
N ILE A 63 -2.19 -3.63 -3.37
CA ILE A 63 -1.29 -3.21 -2.29
C ILE A 63 0.19 -3.40 -2.66
N PHE A 64 0.58 -4.47 -3.35
CA PHE A 64 1.98 -4.73 -3.75
C PHE A 64 2.25 -4.47 -5.24
N ARG A 65 1.33 -3.81 -5.95
CA ARG A 65 1.47 -3.50 -7.38
C ARG A 65 1.85 -2.04 -7.61
N TYR A 66 3.14 -1.75 -7.47
CA TYR A 66 3.68 -0.39 -7.63
C TYR A 66 3.78 0.10 -9.08
N GLY A 67 3.77 -0.81 -10.06
CA GLY A 67 3.93 -0.46 -11.48
C GLY A 67 2.70 0.14 -12.16
N LYS A 68 1.63 0.44 -11.40
CA LYS A 68 0.37 0.99 -11.92
C LYS A 68 0.22 2.48 -11.56
N CYS A 69 -0.68 3.16 -12.28
CA CYS A 69 -1.16 4.49 -11.93
C CYS A 69 -2.45 4.41 -11.10
N MET A 70 -2.73 5.45 -10.30
CA MET A 70 -3.98 5.57 -9.53
C MET A 70 -4.57 6.97 -9.71
N SER A 71 -5.86 7.02 -10.05
CA SER A 71 -6.58 8.28 -10.26
C SER A 71 -6.69 9.09 -8.95
N ARG A 72 -6.84 10.41 -9.06
CA ARG A 72 -7.01 11.29 -7.89
C ARG A 72 -8.24 10.90 -7.06
N ALA A 73 -9.36 10.59 -7.71
CA ALA A 73 -10.60 10.24 -7.01
C ALA A 73 -10.45 8.90 -6.27
N ASP A 74 -9.89 7.88 -6.93
CA ASP A 74 -9.64 6.59 -6.28
C ASP A 74 -8.68 6.73 -5.10
N TYR A 75 -7.65 7.55 -5.24
CA TYR A 75 -6.70 7.80 -4.15
C TYR A 75 -7.41 8.35 -2.91
N TRP A 76 -8.18 9.44 -3.04
CA TRP A 76 -8.83 10.07 -1.88
C TRP A 76 -9.97 9.25 -1.28
N TYR A 77 -10.80 8.60 -2.10
CA TYR A 77 -11.81 7.67 -1.58
C TYR A 77 -11.18 6.47 -0.89
N GLY A 78 -10.08 5.94 -1.44
CA GLY A 78 -9.31 4.89 -0.81
C GLY A 78 -8.75 5.32 0.55
N ILE A 79 -8.08 6.49 0.61
CA ILE A 79 -7.54 7.04 1.86
C ILE A 79 -8.65 7.23 2.90
N LEU A 80 -9.80 7.78 2.51
CA LEU A 80 -10.95 7.91 3.41
C LEU A 80 -11.41 6.55 3.94
N GLY A 81 -11.49 5.53 3.09
CA GLY A 81 -11.85 4.18 3.50
C GLY A 81 -10.84 3.54 4.46
N LEU A 82 -9.54 3.76 4.25
CA LEU A 82 -8.50 3.31 5.18
C LEU A 82 -8.58 4.05 6.52
N ILE A 83 -8.88 5.35 6.53
CA ILE A 83 -9.11 6.14 7.76
C ILE A 83 -10.32 5.59 8.53
N LEU A 84 -11.43 5.31 7.85
CA LEU A 84 -12.61 4.73 8.49
C LEU A 84 -12.34 3.32 9.03
N LEU A 85 -11.59 2.49 8.30
CA LEU A 85 -11.19 1.17 8.78
C LEU A 85 -10.29 1.28 10.02
N MET A 86 -9.31 2.19 10.01
CA MET A 86 -8.46 2.44 11.16
C MET A 86 -9.28 2.94 12.36
N PHE A 87 -10.23 3.84 12.14
CA PHE A 87 -11.14 4.30 13.19
C PHE A 87 -11.94 3.15 13.83
N LEU A 88 -12.47 2.23 13.02
CA LEU A 88 -13.16 1.03 13.52
C LEU A 88 -12.22 0.13 14.34
N VAL A 89 -10.97 -0.04 13.91
CA VAL A 89 -9.95 -0.79 14.66
C VAL A 89 -9.63 -0.09 15.99
N CYS A 90 -9.51 1.23 16.02
CA CYS A 90 -9.27 1.98 17.25
C CYS A 90 -10.44 1.84 18.25
N VAL A 91 -11.68 1.99 17.77
CA VAL A 91 -12.89 1.84 18.61
C VAL A 91 -12.98 0.42 19.17
N SER A 92 -12.72 -0.60 18.37
CA SER A 92 -12.72 -1.99 18.85
C SER A 92 -11.61 -2.27 19.86
N CYS A 93 -10.42 -1.67 19.69
CA CYS A 93 -9.32 -1.77 20.66
C CYS A 93 -9.67 -1.12 22.00
N VAL A 94 -10.33 0.05 21.98
CA VAL A 94 -10.80 0.72 23.20
C VAL A 94 -11.88 -0.12 23.90
N GLY A 95 -12.84 -0.66 23.15
CA GLY A 95 -13.86 -1.55 23.70
C GLY A 95 -13.26 -2.81 24.33
N LEU A 96 -12.28 -3.43 23.68
CA LEU A 96 -11.55 -4.59 24.21
C LEU A 96 -10.77 -4.22 25.47
N GLN A 97 -10.17 -3.03 25.54
CA GLN A 97 -9.44 -2.55 26.72
C GLN A 97 -10.35 -2.47 27.95
N VAL A 98 -11.59 -1.98 27.80
CA VAL A 98 -12.57 -1.93 28.88
C VAL A 98 -12.93 -3.35 29.35
N LEU A 99 -13.21 -4.27 28.41
CA LEU A 99 -13.51 -5.67 28.74
C LEU A 99 -12.37 -6.33 29.52
N VAL A 100 -11.12 -6.11 29.09
CA VAL A 100 -9.95 -6.68 29.76
C VAL A 100 -9.78 -6.14 31.18
N GLY A 101 -10.09 -4.86 31.43
CA GLY A 101 -10.11 -4.29 32.78
C GLY A 101 -11.11 -4.99 33.70
N HIS A 102 -12.31 -5.31 33.19
CA HIS A 102 -13.29 -6.08 33.96
C HIS A 102 -12.82 -7.50 34.26
N LEU A 103 -12.22 -8.20 33.30
CA LEU A 103 -11.69 -9.56 33.52
C LEU A 103 -10.52 -9.56 34.53
N ALA A 104 -9.68 -8.53 34.52
CA ALA A 104 -8.60 -8.36 35.48
C ALA A 104 -9.13 -8.20 36.92
N SER A 105 -10.25 -7.50 37.10
CA SER A 105 -10.90 -7.34 38.42
C SER A 105 -11.43 -8.65 39.01
N LEU A 106 -11.58 -9.69 38.19
CA LEU A 106 -11.99 -11.04 38.59
C LEU A 106 -10.79 -11.99 38.77
N GLU A 107 -9.58 -11.45 38.86
CA GLU A 107 -8.32 -12.20 39.06
C GLU A 107 -7.97 -13.21 37.94
N TYR A 108 -8.55 -13.06 36.73
CA TYR A 108 -8.24 -13.90 35.57
C TYR A 108 -6.93 -13.49 34.86
N PHE A 109 -5.83 -13.34 35.60
CA PHE A 109 -4.56 -12.79 35.11
C PHE A 109 -3.99 -13.51 33.89
N GLY A 110 -4.10 -14.84 33.83
CA GLY A 110 -3.61 -15.62 32.69
C GLY A 110 -4.34 -15.33 31.38
N LEU A 111 -5.68 -15.26 31.43
CA LEU A 111 -6.50 -14.92 30.25
C LEU A 111 -6.30 -13.47 29.82
N VAL A 112 -6.19 -12.57 30.79
CA VAL A 112 -5.91 -11.14 30.55
C VAL A 112 -4.62 -10.96 29.75
N ARG A 113 -3.53 -11.63 30.14
CA ARG A 113 -2.26 -11.58 29.40
C ARG A 113 -2.42 -12.05 27.95
N VAL A 114 -3.05 -13.21 27.73
CA VAL A 114 -3.26 -13.74 26.38
C VAL A 114 -4.08 -12.78 25.50
N ILE A 115 -5.12 -12.14 26.05
CA ILE A 115 -5.93 -11.18 25.30
C ILE A 115 -5.12 -9.92 24.97
N TYR A 116 -4.27 -9.43 25.89
CA TYR A 116 -3.38 -8.30 25.63
C TYR A 116 -2.39 -8.59 24.49
N ASP A 117 -1.74 -9.76 24.52
CA ASP A 117 -0.77 -10.16 23.49
C ASP A 117 -1.44 -10.31 22.12
N LEU A 118 -2.62 -10.95 22.08
CA LEU A 118 -3.42 -11.09 20.86
C LEU A 118 -3.83 -9.71 20.30
N LYS A 119 -4.27 -8.80 21.18
CA LYS A 119 -4.63 -7.42 20.80
C LYS A 119 -3.44 -6.71 20.19
N LEU A 120 -2.26 -6.79 20.81
CA LEU A 120 -1.03 -6.16 20.31
C LEU A 120 -0.65 -6.72 18.92
N TYR A 121 -0.67 -8.05 18.78
CA TYR A 121 -0.39 -8.73 17.52
C TYR A 121 -1.35 -8.30 16.39
N LEU A 122 -2.66 -8.29 16.66
CA LEU A 122 -3.68 -7.89 15.68
C LEU A 122 -3.57 -6.40 15.32
N LEU A 123 -3.37 -5.54 16.30
CA LEU A 123 -3.21 -4.10 16.10
C LEU A 123 -1.98 -3.79 15.25
N PHE A 124 -0.84 -4.39 15.57
CA PHE A 124 0.39 -4.20 14.81
C PHE A 124 0.26 -4.71 13.37
N THR A 125 -0.38 -5.87 13.18
CA THR A 125 -0.70 -6.40 11.84
C THR A 125 -1.58 -5.44 11.04
N ALA A 126 -2.61 -4.87 11.67
CA ALA A 126 -3.49 -3.89 11.03
C ALA A 126 -2.72 -2.61 10.65
N ILE A 127 -1.89 -2.07 11.55
CA ILE A 127 -1.09 -0.87 11.31
C ILE A 127 -0.13 -1.07 10.14
N ILE A 128 0.66 -2.16 10.13
CA ILE A 128 1.59 -2.44 9.03
C ILE A 128 0.85 -2.60 7.70
N THR A 129 -0.26 -3.34 7.71
CA THR A 129 -1.03 -3.61 6.49
C THR A 129 -1.58 -2.30 5.92
N LEU A 130 -2.17 -1.46 6.75
CA LEU A 130 -2.72 -0.16 6.35
C LEU A 130 -1.62 0.80 5.89
N PHE A 131 -0.49 0.82 6.59
CA PHE A 131 0.68 1.62 6.20
C PHE A 131 1.21 1.23 4.81
N LEU A 132 1.33 -0.06 4.52
CA LEU A 132 1.75 -0.55 3.20
C LEU A 132 0.74 -0.18 2.10
N MET A 133 -0.56 -0.19 2.40
CA MET A 133 -1.59 0.27 1.45
C MET A 133 -1.46 1.77 1.16
N THR A 134 -1.28 2.60 2.19
CA THR A 134 -1.09 4.05 2.00
C THR A 134 0.17 4.35 1.20
N LEU A 135 1.27 3.66 1.49
CA LEU A 135 2.54 3.82 0.78
C LEU A 135 2.41 3.43 -0.70
N SER A 136 1.82 2.27 -0.97
CA SER A 136 1.56 1.79 -2.32
C SER A 136 0.67 2.72 -3.13
N ALA A 137 -0.41 3.21 -2.53
CA ALA A 137 -1.31 4.14 -3.20
C ALA A 137 -0.64 5.49 -3.49
N ALA A 138 0.17 6.01 -2.55
CA ALA A 138 0.91 7.25 -2.77
C ALA A 138 1.94 7.10 -3.91
N VAL A 139 2.66 5.98 -3.98
CA VAL A 139 3.55 5.68 -5.12
C VAL A 139 2.79 5.63 -6.45
N ARG A 140 1.66 4.91 -6.50
CA ARG A 140 0.82 4.83 -7.72
C ARG A 140 0.24 6.18 -8.12
N ARG A 141 -0.06 7.05 -7.15
CA ARG A 141 -0.53 8.42 -7.39
C ARG A 141 0.60 9.32 -7.91
N LEU A 142 1.82 9.19 -7.38
CA LEU A 142 3.01 9.90 -7.87
C LEU A 142 3.36 9.50 -9.31
N HIS A 143 3.29 8.21 -9.62
CA HIS A 143 3.44 7.71 -10.99
C HIS A 143 2.40 8.32 -11.95
N ASP A 144 1.17 8.52 -11.47
CA ASP A 144 0.09 9.09 -12.28
C ASP A 144 0.31 10.58 -12.64
N ILE A 145 1.15 11.31 -11.88
CA ILE A 145 1.60 12.68 -12.21
C ILE A 145 3.00 12.70 -12.89
N GLY A 146 3.53 11.54 -13.28
CA GLY A 146 4.83 11.42 -13.97
C GLY A 146 6.06 11.49 -13.06
N MET A 147 5.89 11.48 -11.74
CA MET A 147 6.98 11.56 -10.77
C MET A 147 7.45 10.17 -10.30
N ASP A 148 8.71 10.08 -9.85
CA ASP A 148 9.25 8.86 -9.27
C ASP A 148 8.59 8.50 -7.92
N GLY A 149 8.30 7.22 -7.69
CA GLY A 149 7.74 6.74 -6.42
C GLY A 149 8.62 7.01 -5.19
N ALA A 150 9.93 7.26 -5.38
CA ALA A 150 10.86 7.59 -4.29
C ALA A 150 10.49 8.88 -3.53
N TRP A 151 9.75 9.80 -4.16
CA TRP A 151 9.25 11.01 -3.52
C TRP A 151 8.32 10.72 -2.33
N VAL A 152 7.77 9.50 -2.22
CA VAL A 152 6.98 9.08 -1.07
C VAL A 152 7.79 9.09 0.24
N LEU A 153 9.13 8.95 0.17
CA LEU A 153 10.01 9.00 1.36
C LEU A 153 9.96 10.35 2.08
N LEU A 154 9.48 11.41 1.43
CA LEU A 154 9.21 12.70 2.08
C LEU A 154 8.22 12.59 3.24
N GLN A 155 7.42 11.53 3.32
CA GLN A 155 6.50 11.28 4.42
C GLN A 155 7.22 11.16 5.79
N PHE A 156 8.50 10.77 5.82
CA PHE A 156 9.28 10.71 7.05
C PHE A 156 9.79 12.09 7.52
N ILE A 157 9.63 13.12 6.70
CA ILE A 157 10.05 14.49 7.02
C ILE A 157 8.77 15.32 7.26
N PRO A 158 8.63 16.00 8.42
CA PRO A 158 7.40 16.77 8.72
C PRO A 158 7.02 17.76 7.62
N VAL A 159 7.99 18.55 7.12
CA VAL A 159 7.78 19.49 6.01
C VAL A 159 7.55 18.77 4.68
N GLY A 160 8.18 17.60 4.49
CA GLY A 160 8.01 16.76 3.31
C GLY A 160 6.58 16.26 3.13
N ASN A 161 5.83 16.07 4.22
CA ASN A 161 4.41 15.68 4.14
C ASN A 161 3.55 16.73 3.45
N ILE A 162 3.82 18.02 3.64
CA ILE A 162 3.07 19.11 2.99
C ILE A 162 3.36 19.11 1.49
N ILE A 163 4.63 18.96 1.11
CA ILE A 163 5.04 18.90 -0.31
C ILE A 163 4.41 17.67 -0.98
N LEU A 164 4.47 16.51 -0.33
CA LEU A 164 3.88 15.28 -0.82
C LEU A 164 2.36 15.42 -0.97
N LEU A 165 1.68 16.05 0.00
CA LEU A 165 0.25 16.33 -0.08
C LEU A 165 -0.10 17.17 -1.33
N VAL A 166 0.70 18.21 -1.62
CA VAL A 166 0.53 19.03 -2.83
C VAL A 166 0.64 18.15 -4.08
N PHE A 167 1.68 17.30 -4.18
CA PHE A 167 1.84 16.38 -5.31
C PHE A 167 0.65 15.43 -5.47
N LEU A 168 0.16 14.85 -4.38
CA LEU A 168 -0.98 13.91 -4.42
C LEU A 168 -2.29 14.58 -4.87
N CYS A 169 -2.42 15.89 -4.68
CA CYS A 169 -3.56 16.71 -5.10
C CYS A 169 -3.51 17.18 -6.56
N GLN A 170 -2.34 17.14 -7.21
CA GLN A 170 -2.17 17.60 -8.59
C GLN A 170 -3.02 16.81 -9.58
N ARG A 171 -3.14 17.31 -10.81
CA ARG A 171 -3.82 16.62 -11.91
C ARG A 171 -2.90 15.52 -12.45
N ALA A 172 -3.49 14.43 -12.96
CA ALA A 172 -2.76 13.38 -13.67
C ALA A 172 -2.06 13.95 -14.92
N GLU A 173 -0.87 13.45 -15.22
CA GLU A 173 -0.11 13.80 -16.43
C GLU A 173 -0.34 12.71 -17.48
N ASP A 174 -1.14 13.03 -18.50
CA ASP A 174 -1.54 12.08 -19.54
C ASP A 174 -0.54 12.03 -20.70
N GLU A 175 0.16 13.14 -20.98
CA GLU A 175 1.06 13.26 -22.11
C GLU A 175 2.49 12.84 -21.73
N ASN A 176 3.11 11.99 -22.55
CA ASN A 176 4.50 11.52 -22.37
C ASN A 176 4.85 10.90 -20.99
N ASN A 177 3.85 10.47 -20.22
CA ASN A 177 4.08 9.85 -18.92
C ASN A 177 4.50 8.36 -19.07
N ARG A 178 5.76 8.07 -18.72
CA ARG A 178 6.36 6.73 -18.79
C ARG A 178 5.66 5.67 -17.93
N TYR A 179 4.88 6.07 -16.92
CA TYR A 179 4.19 5.15 -16.00
C TYR A 179 2.78 4.76 -16.46
N ARG A 180 2.32 5.28 -17.61
CA ARG A 180 1.03 4.87 -18.21
C ARG A 180 1.03 3.40 -18.65
N VAL A 181 2.21 2.86 -18.92
CA VAL A 181 2.42 1.43 -19.20
C VAL A 181 2.83 0.74 -17.90
N GLU A 182 2.32 -0.47 -17.63
CA GLU A 182 2.67 -1.18 -16.40
C GLU A 182 4.17 -1.52 -16.38
N THR A 183 4.92 -0.93 -15.44
CA THR A 183 6.39 -1.03 -15.36
C THR A 183 6.88 -2.04 -14.29
N GLN A 184 6.02 -2.97 -13.86
CA GLN A 184 6.38 -3.89 -12.77
C GLN A 184 7.60 -4.75 -13.15
N SER A 185 8.59 -4.80 -12.26
CA SER A 185 9.80 -5.62 -12.46
C SER A 185 9.45 -7.11 -12.47
N ARG A 186 10.16 -7.91 -13.29
CA ARG A 186 9.99 -9.38 -13.35
C ARG A 186 10.14 -10.04 -11.97
N PHE A 187 11.04 -9.52 -11.16
CA PHE A 187 11.24 -9.97 -9.78
C PHE A 187 9.99 -9.69 -8.92
N GLY A 188 9.44 -8.49 -8.99
CA GLY A 188 8.21 -8.12 -8.28
C GLY A 188 7.01 -8.95 -8.73
N GLN A 189 6.90 -9.27 -10.03
CA GLN A 189 5.88 -10.16 -10.56
C GLN A 189 5.99 -11.57 -9.97
N LYS A 190 7.21 -12.09 -9.82
CA LYS A 190 7.45 -13.43 -9.25
C LYS A 190 7.14 -13.49 -7.75
N ILE A 191 7.53 -12.48 -6.98
CA ILE A 191 7.20 -12.38 -5.55
C ILE A 191 5.68 -12.34 -5.35
N TYR A 192 4.99 -11.51 -6.16
CA TYR A 192 3.53 -11.41 -6.08
C TYR A 192 2.81 -12.66 -6.59
N GLY A 193 3.39 -13.35 -7.59
CA GLY A 193 2.81 -14.57 -8.16
C GLY A 193 2.76 -15.74 -7.19
N ILE A 194 3.53 -15.71 -6.10
CA ILE A 194 3.42 -16.67 -5.00
C ILE A 194 2.32 -16.17 -4.06
N THR A 195 1.07 -16.46 -4.42
CA THR A 195 -0.12 -16.12 -3.63
C THR A 195 0.06 -16.60 -2.19
N GLY A 196 0.15 -15.67 -1.25
CA GLY A 196 0.27 -15.97 0.18
C GLY A 196 1.64 -15.67 0.81
N LEU A 197 2.72 -15.52 0.05
CA LEU A 197 4.03 -15.22 0.64
C LEU A 197 4.01 -13.91 1.43
N ILE A 198 3.46 -12.86 0.82
CA ILE A 198 3.46 -11.52 1.43
C ILE A 198 2.60 -11.43 2.70
N PRO A 199 1.33 -11.91 2.74
CA PRO A 199 0.57 -11.91 3.98
C PRO A 199 1.23 -12.80 5.05
N VAL A 200 1.85 -13.93 4.69
CA VAL A 200 2.61 -14.76 5.64
C VAL A 200 3.78 -13.96 6.23
N MET A 201 4.55 -13.24 5.40
CA MET A 201 5.65 -12.40 5.89
C MET A 201 5.16 -11.31 6.86
N ILE A 202 4.01 -10.67 6.58
CA ILE A 202 3.42 -9.69 7.49
C ILE A 202 3.07 -10.33 8.84
N LEU A 203 2.39 -11.49 8.82
CA LEU A 203 2.03 -12.21 10.05
C LEU A 203 3.27 -12.64 10.84
N CYS A 204 4.31 -13.13 10.17
CA CYS A 204 5.57 -13.49 10.82
C CYS A 204 6.27 -12.27 11.44
N ILE A 205 6.32 -11.13 10.74
CA ILE A 205 6.90 -9.89 11.27
C ILE A 205 6.12 -9.41 12.49
N SER A 206 4.78 -9.46 12.44
CA SER A 206 3.93 -9.11 13.58
C SER A 206 4.14 -10.02 14.77
N LEU A 207 4.33 -11.32 14.53
CA LEU A 207 4.59 -12.30 15.57
C LEU A 207 5.92 -11.99 16.28
N VAL A 208 6.99 -11.78 15.49
CA VAL A 208 8.31 -11.41 16.02
C VAL A 208 8.24 -10.12 16.83
N PHE A 209 7.58 -9.09 16.31
CA PHE A 209 7.38 -7.83 17.03
C PHE A 209 6.67 -8.03 18.37
N THR A 210 5.61 -8.83 18.38
CA THR A 210 4.86 -9.12 19.62
C THR A 210 5.77 -9.78 20.65
N PHE A 211 6.55 -10.80 20.26
CA PHE A 211 7.51 -11.45 21.15
C PHE A 211 8.60 -10.51 21.68
N LEU A 212 9.06 -9.56 20.87
CA LEU A 212 10.05 -8.56 21.29
C LEU A 212 9.49 -7.55 22.30
N MET A 213 8.17 -7.32 22.31
CA MET A 213 7.52 -6.38 23.23
C MET A 213 7.21 -6.99 24.60
N ILE A 214 7.03 -8.32 24.68
CA ILE A 214 6.79 -9.03 25.96
C ILE A 214 7.81 -8.67 27.07
N PRO A 215 9.14 -8.71 26.85
CA PRO A 215 10.10 -8.37 27.90
C PRO A 215 10.03 -6.90 28.31
N LEU A 216 9.66 -5.99 27.39
CA LEU A 216 9.49 -4.56 27.70
C LEU A 216 8.30 -4.33 28.63
N ASP A 217 7.17 -4.99 28.36
CA ASP A 217 5.97 -4.88 29.21
C ASP A 217 6.23 -5.45 30.61
N ASN A 218 6.94 -6.58 30.70
CA ASN A 218 7.32 -7.16 31.98
C ASN A 218 8.31 -6.25 32.76
N PHE A 219 9.26 -5.61 32.07
CA PHE A 219 10.19 -4.66 32.70
C PHE A 219 9.45 -3.45 33.27
N MET A 220 8.55 -2.84 32.50
CA MET A 220 7.74 -1.72 32.96
C MET A 220 6.82 -2.11 34.12
N ALA A 221 6.27 -3.34 34.12
CA ALA A 221 5.47 -3.85 35.22
C ALA A 221 6.29 -4.03 36.51
N MET A 222 7.51 -4.55 36.43
CA MET A 222 8.41 -4.70 37.59
C MET A 222 8.81 -3.34 38.17
N GLN A 223 9.15 -2.36 37.33
CA GLN A 223 9.51 -1.02 37.78
C GLN A 223 8.34 -0.29 38.49
N ASN A 224 7.10 -0.55 38.07
CA ASN A 224 5.91 -0.02 38.76
C ASN A 224 5.71 -0.66 40.15
N ILE A 225 6.01 -1.96 40.33
CA ILE A 225 5.89 -2.61 41.64
C ILE A 225 6.91 -2.03 42.63
N ASP A 226 8.17 -1.90 42.22
CA ASP A 226 9.28 -1.39 43.06
C ASP A 226 9.05 0.05 43.55
N THR A 227 8.50 0.90 42.68
CA THR A 227 8.13 2.30 43.02
C THR A 227 6.91 2.40 43.91
N THR A 228 5.99 1.42 43.84
CA THR A 228 4.81 1.39 44.71
C THR A 228 5.21 0.93 46.11
N GLU A 229 6.06 -0.10 46.25
CA GLU A 229 6.56 -0.57 47.55
C GLU A 229 7.39 0.50 48.29
N THR A 230 8.29 1.20 47.57
CA THR A 230 9.08 2.31 48.17
C THR A 230 8.26 3.53 48.58
N TYR A 231 7.11 3.77 47.96
CA TYR A 231 6.20 4.84 48.38
C TYR A 231 5.53 4.53 49.71
N TYR A 232 5.03 3.30 49.89
CA TYR A 232 4.37 2.89 51.14
C TYR A 232 5.35 2.77 52.32
N ASP A 233 6.60 2.36 52.10
CA ASP A 233 7.61 2.29 53.16
C ASP A 233 8.05 3.68 53.69
N MET A 234 7.82 4.77 52.95
CA MET A 234 8.14 6.14 53.40
C MET A 234 7.04 6.81 54.23
N ASP A 235 5.79 6.33 54.15
CA ASP A 235 4.66 6.90 54.91
C ASP A 235 4.52 6.27 56.31
N ASP A 236 5.29 5.22 56.63
CA ASP A 236 5.30 4.50 57.91
C ASP A 236 6.37 5.00 58.93
N TYR A 237 7.05 6.13 58.67
CA TYR A 237 8.09 6.73 59.56
C TYR A 237 7.77 8.13 60.09
#